data_AF-A0A6N8WUN4-F1
#
_entry.id   AF-A0A6N8WUN4-F1
#
_cell.length_a   1.000
_cell.length_b   1.000
_cell.length_c   1.000
_cell.angle_alpha   90.00
_cell.angle_beta   90.00
_cell.angle_gamma   90.00
#
_symmetry.space_group_name_H-M   'P 1'
#
loop_
_entity.id
_entity.type
_entity.pdbx_description
1 polymer ?
#
loop_
_entity_poly.entity_id
_entity_poly.type
_entity_poly.pdbx_seq_one_letter_code
_entity_poly.pdbx_strand_id
1 'polypeptide(L)'
;MWKDFQRPKALACDEDTGQYGEFHAQPFERGFGTTIGNALRRVLLSSIEGAAVTAVKIDGVLHEFSPIRGVVEDATDIILNLKQVPIKLHSESVKTVTLSATGPGKLTAGDIRTDQDVEVLDKEIHIATVERGGSLNMELRIKRGRGYVSAERNLDEDLGIGWIPVDSVHSPIKKVNYVVEAARLGQTTDYDKLTLKVWTDGTVSARDAVSFGATLVKDHLDIFIDQDNQPAVGDDEAAEAAGNPAPAENEHLGKSVEELELSARSYNCLRNANIQTVRQLVVKTEAELLATKNFGQKSLSEIVDILATMGLELGMTLDEPAAAASA
;
A
#
# COMPACT_ATOMS: atom_id res chain seq x y z
N MET A 1 -8.09 -11.07 -29.60
CA MET A 1 -8.82 -11.88 -28.60
C MET A 1 -10.23 -11.38 -28.33
N TRP A 2 -10.63 -10.12 -28.61
CA TRP A 2 -12.05 -9.70 -28.58
C TRP A 2 -12.35 -8.65 -29.65
N LYS A 3 -12.83 -9.05 -30.84
CA LYS A 3 -13.09 -8.10 -31.95
C LYS A 3 -14.48 -7.44 -31.87
N ASP A 4 -15.43 -8.02 -31.15
CA ASP A 4 -16.84 -7.56 -31.13
C ASP A 4 -17.34 -7.09 -29.75
N PHE A 5 -16.51 -7.18 -28.71
CA PHE A 5 -16.90 -6.82 -27.34
C PHE A 5 -16.97 -5.30 -27.19
N GLN A 6 -18.17 -4.77 -26.93
CA GLN A 6 -18.36 -3.33 -26.76
C GLN A 6 -17.83 -2.85 -25.42
N ARG A 7 -17.09 -1.74 -25.47
CA ARG A 7 -16.56 -1.06 -24.30
C ARG A 7 -16.92 0.42 -24.36
N PRO A 8 -17.25 1.05 -23.22
CA PRO A 8 -17.41 2.49 -23.18
C PRO A 8 -16.11 3.17 -23.59
N LYS A 9 -16.21 4.25 -24.38
CA LYS A 9 -15.03 5.00 -24.84
C LYS A 9 -14.63 6.13 -23.90
N ALA A 10 -15.59 6.64 -23.14
CA ALA A 10 -15.39 7.74 -22.21
C ALA A 10 -16.36 7.62 -21.03
N LEU A 11 -15.94 8.16 -19.90
CA LEU A 11 -16.80 8.44 -18.76
C LEU A 11 -17.36 9.85 -18.96
N ALA A 12 -18.66 9.96 -19.17
CA ALA A 12 -19.35 11.24 -19.21
C ALA A 12 -19.73 11.66 -17.78
N CYS A 13 -19.77 12.96 -17.55
CA CYS A 13 -20.13 13.56 -16.28
C CYS A 13 -21.28 14.52 -16.51
N ASP A 14 -22.40 14.27 -15.82
CA ASP A 14 -23.60 15.11 -15.92
C ASP A 14 -23.53 16.27 -14.92
N GLU A 15 -23.11 15.97 -13.69
CA GLU A 15 -22.94 16.95 -12.62
C GLU A 15 -21.67 16.63 -11.83
N ASP A 16 -20.87 17.66 -11.53
CA ASP A 16 -19.73 17.58 -10.61
C ASP A 16 -19.67 18.88 -9.80
N THR A 17 -19.95 18.76 -8.51
CA THR A 17 -19.86 19.85 -7.53
C THR A 17 -18.67 19.67 -6.59
N GLY A 18 -17.79 18.71 -6.85
CA GLY A 18 -16.71 18.29 -5.97
C GLY A 18 -17.18 17.31 -4.89
N GLN A 19 -18.21 17.68 -4.12
CA GLN A 19 -18.80 16.83 -3.07
C GLN A 19 -19.85 15.83 -3.60
N TYR A 20 -20.46 16.13 -4.75
CA TYR A 20 -21.35 15.21 -5.46
C TYR A 20 -20.94 15.11 -6.92
N GLY A 21 -20.93 13.88 -7.43
CA GLY A 21 -20.67 13.61 -8.84
C GLY A 21 -21.63 12.56 -9.41
N GLU A 22 -22.18 12.84 -10.59
CA GLU A 22 -22.96 11.91 -11.40
C GLU A 22 -22.22 11.58 -12.70
N PHE A 23 -21.80 10.33 -12.81
CA PHE A 23 -21.00 9.83 -13.93
C PHE A 23 -21.74 8.73 -14.66
N HIS A 24 -21.71 8.73 -15.98
CA HIS A 24 -22.29 7.66 -16.76
C HIS A 24 -21.35 7.14 -17.85
N ALA A 25 -21.44 5.84 -18.12
CA ALA A 25 -20.66 5.18 -19.15
C ALA A 25 -21.54 4.20 -19.94
N GLN A 26 -21.39 4.23 -21.25
CA GLN A 26 -22.06 3.37 -22.23
C GLN A 26 -21.22 3.30 -23.51
N PRO A 27 -21.35 2.25 -24.34
CA PRO A 27 -22.13 1.02 -24.12
C PRO A 27 -21.33 -0.03 -23.33
N PHE A 28 -21.97 -0.67 -22.35
CA PHE A 28 -21.49 -1.92 -21.74
C PHE A 28 -22.23 -3.10 -22.35
N GLU A 29 -21.56 -4.25 -22.45
CA GLU A 29 -22.26 -5.52 -22.70
C GLU A 29 -23.24 -5.85 -21.57
N ARG A 30 -24.29 -6.59 -21.90
CA ARG A 30 -25.32 -6.98 -20.94
C ARG A 30 -24.72 -7.65 -19.70
N GLY A 31 -25.06 -7.12 -18.53
CA GLY A 31 -24.59 -7.60 -17.22
C GLY A 31 -23.28 -6.95 -16.76
N PHE A 32 -22.47 -6.37 -17.65
CA PHE A 32 -21.24 -5.67 -17.25
C PHE A 32 -21.54 -4.38 -16.49
N GLY A 33 -22.67 -3.71 -16.76
CA GLY A 33 -23.08 -2.54 -15.99
C GLY A 33 -23.21 -2.85 -14.50
N THR A 34 -23.87 -3.96 -14.16
CA THR A 34 -24.04 -4.41 -12.77
C THR A 34 -22.73 -4.85 -12.15
N THR A 35 -21.90 -5.61 -12.88
CA THR A 35 -20.60 -6.08 -12.38
C THR A 35 -19.69 -4.91 -12.02
N ILE A 36 -19.51 -3.96 -12.95
CA ILE A 36 -18.65 -2.79 -12.74
C ILE A 36 -19.25 -1.86 -11.67
N GLY A 37 -20.56 -1.61 -11.72
CA GLY A 37 -21.25 -0.75 -10.74
C GLY A 37 -21.11 -1.28 -9.31
N ASN A 38 -21.30 -2.59 -9.12
CA ASN A 38 -21.16 -3.21 -7.81
C ASN A 38 -19.70 -3.24 -7.33
N ALA A 39 -18.73 -3.53 -8.21
CA ALA A 39 -17.31 -3.52 -7.88
C ALA A 39 -16.86 -2.12 -7.42
N LEU A 40 -17.18 -1.08 -8.21
CA LEU A 40 -16.85 0.31 -7.87
C LEU A 40 -17.54 0.75 -6.58
N ARG A 41 -18.82 0.42 -6.38
CA ARG A 41 -19.54 0.76 -5.14
C ARG A 41 -18.86 0.19 -3.91
N ARG A 42 -18.39 -1.07 -3.96
CA ARG A 42 -17.69 -1.69 -2.83
C ARG A 42 -16.38 -0.98 -2.54
N VAL A 43 -15.55 -0.80 -3.57
CA VAL A 43 -14.22 -0.18 -3.42
C VAL A 43 -14.32 1.27 -2.94
N LEU A 44 -15.26 2.05 -3.48
CA LEU A 44 -15.45 3.44 -3.08
C LEU A 44 -15.81 3.56 -1.59
N LEU A 45 -16.65 2.68 -1.06
CA LEU A 45 -17.06 2.74 0.35
C LEU A 45 -15.98 2.21 1.32
N SER A 46 -15.14 1.26 0.89
CA SER A 46 -14.21 0.57 1.80
C SER A 46 -12.76 1.07 1.72
N SER A 47 -12.27 1.42 0.54
CA SER A 47 -10.84 1.39 0.23
C SER A 47 -10.24 2.73 -0.15
N ILE A 48 -11.06 3.78 -0.30
CA ILE A 48 -10.56 5.14 -0.53
C ILE A 48 -9.91 5.64 0.76
N GLU A 49 -8.70 6.19 0.62
CA GLU A 49 -7.94 6.74 1.73
C GLU A 49 -8.55 8.06 2.21
N GLY A 50 -8.58 8.22 3.52
CA GLY A 50 -8.99 9.44 4.20
C GLY A 50 -8.23 9.64 5.49
N ALA A 51 -8.44 10.79 6.12
CA ALA A 51 -7.85 11.11 7.42
C ALA A 51 -8.94 11.22 8.48
N ALA A 52 -8.63 10.77 9.68
CA ALA A 52 -9.53 10.83 10.81
C ALA A 52 -8.75 10.98 12.12
N VAL A 53 -9.44 11.49 13.14
CA VAL A 53 -8.91 11.55 14.51
C VAL A 53 -8.87 10.12 15.08
N THR A 54 -7.70 9.66 15.52
CA THR A 54 -7.50 8.32 16.08
C THR A 54 -7.38 8.31 17.59
N ALA A 55 -6.94 9.42 18.19
CA ALA A 55 -6.85 9.57 19.62
C ALA A 55 -7.03 11.04 20.03
N VAL A 56 -7.53 11.25 21.24
CA VAL A 56 -7.79 12.57 21.81
C VAL A 56 -7.22 12.62 23.21
N LYS A 57 -6.56 13.71 23.57
CA LYS A 57 -6.10 13.99 24.92
C LYS A 57 -6.75 15.28 25.40
N ILE A 58 -7.57 15.21 26.44
CA ILE A 58 -8.30 16.35 26.99
C ILE A 58 -7.78 16.62 28.40
N ASP A 59 -7.44 17.86 28.70
CA ASP A 59 -6.91 18.24 30.01
C ASP A 59 -7.91 17.94 31.13
N GLY A 60 -7.48 17.17 32.13
CA GLY A 60 -8.31 16.80 33.28
C GLY A 60 -9.28 15.64 33.05
N VAL A 61 -9.25 15.01 31.86
CA VAL A 61 -10.07 13.85 31.52
C VAL A 61 -9.18 12.61 31.40
N LEU A 62 -9.54 11.55 32.12
CA LEU A 62 -8.80 10.27 32.10
C LEU A 62 -9.49 9.21 31.22
N HIS A 63 -10.79 9.34 30.98
CA HIS A 63 -11.58 8.42 30.19
C HIS A 63 -12.75 9.14 29.52
N GLU A 64 -13.27 8.57 28.42
CA GLU A 64 -14.31 9.13 27.55
C GLU A 64 -15.65 9.47 28.22
N PHE A 65 -15.96 8.85 29.36
CA PHE A 65 -17.19 9.11 30.12
C PHE A 65 -17.06 10.20 31.20
N SER A 66 -15.94 10.94 31.22
CA SER A 66 -15.74 11.97 32.25
C SER A 66 -16.45 13.27 31.87
N PRO A 67 -17.11 13.94 32.82
CA PRO A 67 -17.59 15.30 32.61
C PRO A 67 -16.42 16.29 32.66
N ILE A 68 -16.50 17.36 31.86
CA ILE A 68 -15.48 18.42 31.80
C ILE A 68 -16.00 19.65 32.52
N ARG A 69 -15.28 20.10 33.56
CA ARG A 69 -15.72 21.26 34.35
C ARG A 69 -15.65 22.54 33.52
N GLY A 70 -16.77 23.26 33.46
CA GLY A 70 -16.85 24.55 32.75
C GLY A 70 -17.06 24.41 31.24
N VAL A 71 -17.45 23.23 30.77
CA VAL A 71 -17.92 22.95 29.40
C VAL A 71 -19.31 22.33 29.50
N VAL A 72 -20.19 22.64 28.55
CA VAL A 72 -21.59 22.16 28.56
C VAL A 72 -21.68 20.69 28.15
N GLU A 73 -20.85 20.28 27.19
CA GLU A 73 -20.77 18.93 26.64
C GLU A 73 -19.81 18.03 27.42
N ASP A 74 -20.13 16.74 27.49
CA ASP A 74 -19.25 15.73 28.10
C ASP A 74 -18.16 15.27 27.12
N ALA A 75 -17.12 14.58 27.63
CA ALA A 75 -16.02 14.10 26.77
C ALA A 75 -16.51 13.19 25.63
N THR A 76 -17.56 12.39 25.86
CA THR A 76 -18.19 11.55 24.82
C THR A 76 -18.79 12.40 23.69
N ASP A 77 -19.54 13.45 24.03
CA ASP A 77 -20.19 14.32 23.04
C ASP A 77 -19.13 15.05 22.20
N ILE A 78 -18.07 15.54 22.84
CA ILE A 78 -16.94 16.17 22.15
C ILE A 78 -16.29 15.18 21.18
N ILE A 79 -16.03 13.95 21.60
CA ILE A 79 -15.47 12.90 20.73
C ILE A 79 -16.39 12.62 19.53
N LEU A 80 -17.72 12.54 19.74
CA LEU A 80 -18.68 12.33 18.66
C LEU A 80 -18.75 13.51 17.68
N ASN A 81 -18.60 14.74 18.15
CA ASN A 81 -18.55 15.93 17.30
C ASN A 81 -17.25 15.97 16.48
N LEU A 82 -16.11 15.63 17.09
CA LEU A 82 -14.82 15.59 16.40
C LEU A 82 -14.78 14.55 15.27
N LYS A 83 -15.45 13.41 15.45
CA LYS A 83 -15.56 12.38 14.39
C LYS A 83 -16.32 12.86 13.15
N GLN A 84 -17.14 13.91 13.26
CA GLN A 84 -17.89 14.45 12.12
C GLN A 84 -17.06 15.45 11.30
N VAL A 85 -15.92 15.90 11.81
CA VAL A 85 -15.09 16.91 11.14
C VAL A 85 -14.37 16.31 9.94
N PRO A 86 -14.61 16.80 8.70
CA PRO A 86 -13.88 16.35 7.53
C PRO A 86 -12.47 16.96 7.54
N ILE A 87 -11.48 16.10 7.65
CA ILE A 87 -10.06 16.47 7.75
C ILE A 87 -9.32 15.91 6.54
N LYS A 88 -8.54 16.78 5.90
CA LYS A 88 -7.60 16.41 4.83
C LYS A 88 -6.19 16.48 5.37
N LEU A 89 -5.45 15.38 5.22
CA LEU A 89 -4.05 15.26 5.61
C LEU A 89 -3.19 15.10 4.36
N HIS A 90 -2.23 16.01 4.17
CA HIS A 90 -1.29 15.96 3.04
C HIS A 90 -0.04 15.13 3.33
N SER A 91 0.30 14.94 4.60
CA SER A 91 1.43 14.12 5.02
C SER A 91 1.03 12.66 5.22
N GLU A 92 1.98 11.74 5.03
CA GLU A 92 1.81 10.33 5.40
C GLU A 92 2.07 10.08 6.90
N SER A 93 2.76 11.03 7.55
CA SER A 93 3.08 10.94 8.97
C SER A 93 1.89 11.29 9.84
N VAL A 94 1.88 10.73 11.05
CA VAL A 94 0.89 11.07 12.07
C VAL A 94 1.10 12.51 12.54
N LYS A 95 0.01 13.28 12.64
CA LYS A 95 0.06 14.68 13.09
C LYS A 95 -0.79 14.88 14.33
N THR A 96 -0.31 15.76 15.19
CA THR A 96 -1.05 16.20 16.37
C THR A 96 -1.44 17.65 16.20
N VAL A 97 -2.72 17.96 16.29
CA VAL A 97 -3.25 19.33 16.27
C VAL A 97 -3.82 19.68 17.63
N THR A 98 -3.91 20.98 17.94
CA THR A 98 -4.34 21.46 19.25
C THR A 98 -5.57 22.34 19.15
N LEU A 99 -6.42 22.23 20.15
CA LEU A 99 -7.62 23.06 20.29
C LEU A 99 -7.63 23.62 21.71
N SER A 100 -7.56 24.95 21.83
CA SER A 100 -7.56 25.63 23.13
C SER A 100 -8.53 26.81 23.13
N ALA A 101 -9.36 26.87 24.16
CA ALA A 101 -10.36 27.91 24.37
C ALA A 101 -10.41 28.31 25.84
N THR A 102 -10.49 29.62 26.10
CA THR A 102 -10.59 30.16 27.46
C THR A 102 -11.67 31.24 27.51
N GLY A 103 -12.58 31.12 28.47
CA GLY A 103 -13.71 32.04 28.59
C GLY A 103 -14.96 31.58 27.83
N PRO A 104 -16.09 32.29 28.01
CA PRO A 104 -17.37 31.83 27.50
C PRO A 104 -17.43 31.94 25.97
N GLY A 105 -17.83 30.87 25.29
CA GLY A 105 -17.92 30.86 23.83
C GLY A 105 -18.26 29.49 23.25
N LYS A 106 -18.77 29.48 22.02
CA LYS A 106 -18.90 28.25 21.22
C LYS A 106 -17.57 27.98 20.53
N LEU A 107 -17.17 26.73 20.54
CA LEU A 107 -15.95 26.23 19.93
C LEU A 107 -16.32 25.43 18.69
N THR A 108 -15.73 25.81 17.57
CA THR A 108 -16.01 25.23 16.26
C THR A 108 -14.78 24.54 15.69
N ALA A 109 -14.97 23.74 14.65
CA ALA A 109 -13.85 23.09 13.94
C ALA A 109 -12.87 24.11 13.33
N GLY A 110 -13.31 25.34 13.05
CA GLY A 110 -12.45 26.44 12.61
C GLY A 110 -11.44 26.92 13.66
N ASP A 111 -11.67 26.63 14.95
CA ASP A 111 -10.78 27.05 16.04
C ASP A 111 -9.62 26.07 16.29
N ILE A 112 -9.59 24.94 15.58
CA ILE A 112 -8.50 23.96 15.64
C ILE A 112 -7.24 24.60 15.06
N ARG A 113 -6.15 24.59 15.83
CA ARG A 113 -4.85 25.06 15.37
C ARG A 113 -4.20 23.97 14.53
N THR A 114 -4.26 24.14 13.21
CA THR A 114 -3.69 23.22 12.24
C THR A 114 -2.35 23.73 11.67
N ASP A 115 -1.55 22.79 11.20
CA ASP A 115 -0.34 23.05 10.41
C ASP A 115 -0.66 23.07 8.90
N GLN A 116 0.33 23.36 8.05
CA GLN A 116 0.17 23.32 6.59
C GLN A 116 -0.20 21.94 6.04
N ASP A 117 0.10 20.87 6.79
CA ASP A 117 -0.20 19.49 6.39
C ASP A 117 -1.65 19.08 6.69
N VAL A 118 -2.38 19.84 7.52
CA VAL A 118 -3.74 19.49 7.99
C VAL A 118 -4.71 20.60 7.59
N GLU A 119 -5.70 20.23 6.78
CA GLU A 119 -6.77 21.12 6.35
C GLU A 119 -8.11 20.63 6.91
N VAL A 120 -8.81 21.52 7.61
CA VAL A 120 -10.19 21.31 8.06
C VAL A 120 -11.12 21.96 7.04
N LEU A 121 -11.93 21.14 6.37
CA LEU A 121 -12.77 21.58 5.27
C LEU A 121 -14.04 22.28 5.73
N ASP A 122 -14.70 21.72 6.75
CA ASP A 122 -15.89 22.31 7.36
C ASP A 122 -15.53 22.91 8.72
N LYS A 123 -15.50 24.25 8.76
CA LYS A 123 -15.12 25.02 9.94
C LYS A 123 -16.29 25.33 10.86
N GLU A 124 -17.53 25.12 10.41
CA GLU A 124 -18.74 25.51 11.14
C GLU A 124 -19.24 24.43 12.10
N ILE A 125 -18.65 23.23 12.04
CA ILE A 125 -19.02 22.11 12.91
C ILE A 125 -18.78 22.49 14.37
N HIS A 126 -19.85 22.39 15.16
CA HIS A 126 -19.82 22.64 16.59
C HIS A 126 -19.06 21.51 17.31
N ILE A 127 -18.06 21.87 18.13
CA ILE A 127 -17.30 20.91 18.94
C ILE A 127 -17.79 20.94 20.38
N ALA A 128 -17.76 22.12 21.01
CA ALA A 128 -18.10 22.29 22.42
C ALA A 128 -18.52 23.73 22.73
N THR A 129 -19.09 23.96 23.92
CA THR A 129 -19.47 25.26 24.44
C THR A 129 -18.82 25.45 25.81
N VAL A 130 -17.96 26.46 25.93
CA VAL A 130 -17.27 26.79 27.18
C VAL A 130 -18.11 27.79 27.97
N GLU A 131 -18.29 27.55 29.28
CA GLU A 131 -19.00 28.43 30.19
C GLU A 131 -18.13 29.58 30.72
N ARG A 132 -18.73 30.53 31.44
CA ARG A 132 -18.01 31.66 32.01
C ARG A 132 -17.01 31.18 33.07
N GLY A 133 -15.71 31.32 32.79
CA GLY A 133 -14.63 30.89 33.67
C GLY A 133 -14.15 29.45 33.42
N GLY A 134 -14.72 28.77 32.42
CA GLY A 134 -14.23 27.49 31.92
C GLY A 134 -13.05 27.66 30.95
N SER A 135 -12.29 26.59 30.79
CA SER A 135 -11.24 26.45 29.79
C SER A 135 -11.22 25.03 29.26
N LEU A 136 -11.08 24.88 27.95
CA LEU A 136 -10.94 23.58 27.29
C LEU A 136 -9.63 23.59 26.51
N ASN A 137 -8.74 22.66 26.86
CA ASN A 137 -7.51 22.40 26.13
C ASN A 137 -7.48 20.93 25.76
N MET A 138 -7.21 20.65 24.49
CA MET A 138 -7.10 19.30 24.01
C MET A 138 -6.15 19.17 22.83
N GLU A 139 -5.60 17.97 22.69
CA GLU A 139 -4.75 17.55 21.59
C GLU A 139 -5.47 16.44 20.82
N LEU A 140 -5.39 16.50 19.49
CA LEU A 140 -6.05 15.59 18.57
C LEU A 140 -4.98 14.92 17.72
N ARG A 141 -4.94 13.59 17.71
CA ARG A 141 -4.04 12.81 16.87
C ARG A 141 -4.77 12.42 15.59
N ILE A 142 -4.25 12.81 14.44
CA ILE A 142 -4.83 12.57 13.13
C ILE A 142 -3.92 11.62 12.35
N LYS A 143 -4.51 10.58 11.77
CA LYS A 143 -3.81 9.64 10.89
C LYS A 143 -4.55 9.46 9.57
N ARG A 144 -3.78 9.18 8.52
CA ARG A 144 -4.31 8.64 7.27
C ARG A 144 -4.59 7.15 7.45
N GLY A 145 -5.66 6.67 6.85
CA GLY A 145 -6.07 5.28 6.94
C GLY A 145 -7.10 4.93 5.87
N ARG A 146 -7.66 3.73 5.99
CA ARG A 146 -8.72 3.23 5.10
C ARG A 146 -9.82 2.58 5.93
N GLY A 147 -11.06 2.77 5.51
CA GLY A 147 -12.22 2.14 6.13
C GLY A 147 -12.39 2.52 7.61
N TYR A 148 -12.78 1.53 8.42
CA TYR A 148 -13.03 1.70 9.85
C TYR A 148 -11.95 1.02 10.67
N VAL A 149 -11.44 1.74 11.69
CA VAL A 149 -10.49 1.22 12.66
C VAL A 149 -11.06 1.41 14.06
N SER A 150 -11.08 0.34 14.86
CA SER A 150 -11.58 0.40 16.25
C SER A 150 -10.60 1.13 17.16
N ALA A 151 -11.10 1.66 18.28
CA ALA A 151 -10.27 2.31 19.30
C ALA A 151 -9.13 1.41 19.79
N GLU A 152 -9.38 0.11 19.97
CA GLU A 152 -8.36 -0.87 20.39
C GLU A 152 -7.18 -0.96 19.40
N ARG A 153 -7.45 -0.86 18.09
CA ARG A 153 -6.41 -0.87 17.05
C ARG A 153 -5.69 0.47 16.92
N ASN A 154 -6.30 1.55 17.39
CA ASN A 154 -5.68 2.87 17.46
C ASN A 154 -4.86 3.05 18.75
N LEU A 155 -4.79 2.04 19.62
CA LEU A 155 -3.90 2.03 20.77
C LEU A 155 -2.47 1.65 20.35
N ASP A 156 -1.77 2.63 19.80
CA ASP A 156 -0.34 2.56 19.57
C ASP A 156 0.49 2.60 20.87
N GLU A 157 1.67 1.99 20.84
CA GLU A 157 2.61 1.97 21.97
C GLU A 157 3.19 3.36 22.31
N ASP A 158 3.16 4.30 21.36
CA ASP A 158 3.65 5.67 21.53
C ASP A 158 2.60 6.62 22.15
N LEU A 159 1.37 6.15 22.41
CA LEU A 159 0.37 6.92 23.14
C LEU A 159 0.75 7.02 24.61
N GLY A 160 1.18 8.21 25.00
CA GLY A 160 1.45 8.53 26.40
C GLY A 160 0.21 8.44 27.29
N ILE A 161 0.42 8.59 28.60
CA ILE A 161 -0.66 8.60 29.58
C ILE A 161 -1.59 9.80 29.34
N GLY A 162 -2.90 9.56 29.39
CA GLY A 162 -3.94 10.59 29.22
C GLY A 162 -4.49 10.71 27.80
N TRP A 163 -3.98 9.94 26.85
CA TRP A 163 -4.61 9.79 25.55
C TRP A 163 -5.76 8.78 25.60
N ILE A 164 -6.86 9.14 24.97
CA ILE A 164 -8.06 8.32 24.82
C ILE A 164 -8.13 7.91 23.35
N PRO A 165 -7.87 6.64 23.02
CA PRO A 165 -8.02 6.16 21.66
C PRO A 165 -9.50 6.18 21.30
N VAL A 166 -9.81 6.58 20.07
CA VAL A 166 -11.18 6.63 19.55
C VAL A 166 -11.26 5.78 18.29
N ASP A 167 -12.41 5.18 18.04
CA ASP A 167 -12.66 4.59 16.73
C ASP A 167 -12.66 5.66 15.64
N SER A 168 -12.07 5.33 14.51
CA SER A 168 -11.81 6.27 13.43
C SER A 168 -12.39 5.75 12.11
N VAL A 169 -13.12 6.63 11.43
CA VAL A 169 -13.68 6.38 10.10
C VAL A 169 -12.85 7.16 9.09
N HIS A 170 -11.97 6.46 8.38
CA HIS A 170 -11.08 7.04 7.38
C HIS A 170 -11.69 7.03 5.97
N SER A 171 -13.01 6.91 5.84
CA SER A 171 -13.68 6.85 4.52
C SER A 171 -14.24 8.23 4.16
N PRO A 172 -13.73 8.90 3.10
CA PRO A 172 -14.26 10.19 2.65
C PRO A 172 -15.59 10.06 1.89
N ILE A 173 -15.99 8.82 1.54
CA ILE A 173 -17.19 8.56 0.74
C ILE A 173 -18.38 8.30 1.65
N LYS A 174 -19.34 9.23 1.67
CA LYS A 174 -20.55 9.14 2.50
C LYS A 174 -21.59 8.20 1.91
N LYS A 175 -21.75 8.23 0.58
CA LYS A 175 -22.77 7.44 -0.11
C LYS A 175 -22.35 7.17 -1.55
N VAL A 176 -22.70 5.98 -2.03
CA VAL A 176 -22.59 5.60 -3.44
C VAL A 176 -23.86 4.88 -3.87
N ASN A 177 -24.43 5.32 -4.99
CA ASN A 177 -25.54 4.67 -5.64
C ASN A 177 -25.20 4.42 -7.11
N TYR A 178 -25.66 3.31 -7.68
CA TYR A 178 -25.55 3.07 -9.11
C TYR A 178 -26.88 2.58 -9.67
N VAL A 179 -27.13 2.94 -10.93
CA VAL A 179 -28.32 2.53 -11.69
C VAL A 179 -27.83 2.00 -13.02
N VAL A 180 -28.39 0.86 -13.43
CA VAL A 180 -28.13 0.25 -14.73
C VAL A 180 -29.40 0.35 -15.56
N GLU A 181 -29.31 0.97 -16.72
CA GLU A 181 -30.42 1.17 -17.66
C GLU A 181 -30.07 0.56 -19.03
N ALA A 182 -31.07 0.21 -19.84
CA ALA A 182 -30.81 -0.27 -21.19
C ALA A 182 -30.32 0.87 -22.10
N ALA A 183 -29.18 0.67 -22.74
CA ALA A 183 -28.58 1.57 -23.71
C ALA A 183 -28.85 1.06 -25.15
N ARG A 184 -29.21 1.99 -26.04
CA ARG A 184 -29.32 1.70 -27.46
C ARG A 184 -28.09 2.21 -28.20
N LEU A 185 -27.43 1.34 -28.95
CA LEU A 185 -26.33 1.70 -29.83
C LEU A 185 -26.73 1.37 -31.28
N GLY A 186 -27.09 2.41 -32.04
CA GLY A 186 -27.59 2.23 -33.41
C GLY A 186 -28.91 1.46 -33.45
N GLN A 187 -28.90 0.26 -34.03
CA GLN A 187 -30.09 -0.60 -34.10
C GLN A 187 -30.20 -1.63 -32.96
N THR A 188 -29.13 -1.87 -32.20
CA THR A 188 -29.12 -2.84 -31.10
C THR A 188 -29.46 -2.17 -29.77
N THR A 189 -30.37 -2.76 -29.00
CA THR A 189 -30.91 -2.23 -27.73
C THR A 189 -30.43 -2.99 -26.49
N ASP A 190 -29.56 -3.99 -26.64
CA ASP A 190 -29.24 -4.95 -25.58
C ASP A 190 -28.00 -4.57 -24.76
N TYR A 191 -27.53 -3.32 -24.86
CA TYR A 191 -26.39 -2.82 -24.09
C TYR A 191 -26.86 -2.22 -22.76
N ASP A 192 -25.92 -2.09 -21.82
CA ASP A 192 -26.15 -1.45 -20.54
C ASP A 192 -25.53 -0.04 -20.52
N LYS A 193 -26.24 0.92 -19.91
CA LYS A 193 -25.74 2.21 -19.44
C LYS A 193 -25.60 2.12 -17.93
N LEU A 194 -24.40 2.36 -17.41
CA LEU A 194 -24.16 2.47 -15.97
C LEU A 194 -24.11 3.95 -15.61
N THR A 195 -24.97 4.36 -14.68
CA THR A 195 -24.95 5.69 -14.05
C THR A 195 -24.54 5.53 -12.58
N LEU A 196 -23.46 6.18 -12.17
CA LEU A 196 -22.89 6.15 -10.84
C LEU A 196 -23.03 7.52 -10.19
N LYS A 197 -23.65 7.56 -9.01
CA LYS A 197 -23.83 8.77 -8.18
C LYS A 197 -23.00 8.62 -6.91
N VAL A 198 -22.08 9.55 -6.68
CA VAL A 198 -21.11 9.51 -5.57
C VAL A 198 -21.23 10.77 -4.73
N TRP A 199 -21.33 10.61 -3.41
CA TRP A 199 -21.30 11.70 -2.44
C TRP A 199 -20.07 11.56 -1.55
N THR A 200 -19.25 12.61 -1.50
CA THR A 200 -18.03 12.71 -0.69
C THR A 200 -18.19 13.79 0.37
N ASP A 201 -17.33 13.77 1.38
CA ASP A 201 -17.19 14.81 2.40
C ASP A 201 -16.41 16.05 1.93
N GLY A 202 -15.87 16.03 0.71
CA GLY A 202 -15.02 17.08 0.13
C GLY A 202 -13.51 16.84 0.30
N THR A 203 -13.09 15.86 1.10
CA THR A 203 -11.67 15.51 1.29
C THR A 203 -11.05 15.01 -0.02
N VAL A 204 -11.83 14.21 -0.74
CA VAL A 204 -11.54 13.74 -2.10
C VAL A 204 -12.69 14.15 -3.02
N SER A 205 -12.38 14.63 -4.22
CA SER A 205 -13.41 14.96 -5.20
C SER A 205 -14.11 13.69 -5.68
N ALA A 206 -15.40 13.79 -6.03
CA ALA A 206 -16.15 12.64 -6.52
C ALA A 206 -15.50 12.01 -7.77
N ARG A 207 -14.94 12.83 -8.66
CA ARG A 207 -14.24 12.39 -9.87
C ARG A 207 -12.96 11.62 -9.56
N ASP A 208 -12.13 12.17 -8.67
CA ASP A 208 -10.87 11.52 -8.29
C ASP A 208 -11.14 10.22 -7.54
N ALA A 209 -12.15 10.19 -6.66
CA ALA A 209 -12.56 8.98 -5.96
C ALA A 209 -12.94 7.85 -6.92
N VAL A 210 -13.72 8.14 -7.97
CA VAL A 210 -14.07 7.15 -9.01
C VAL A 210 -12.84 6.68 -9.76
N SER A 211 -11.92 7.59 -10.10
CA SER A 211 -10.66 7.23 -10.77
C SER A 211 -9.79 6.30 -9.90
N PHE A 212 -9.58 6.65 -8.63
CA PHE A 212 -8.82 5.82 -7.69
C PHE A 212 -9.47 4.47 -7.47
N GLY A 213 -10.79 4.43 -7.31
CA GLY A 213 -11.53 3.18 -7.15
C GLY A 213 -11.42 2.26 -8.38
N ALA A 214 -11.48 2.82 -9.59
CA ALA A 214 -11.31 2.06 -10.82
C ALA A 214 -9.88 1.50 -10.97
N THR A 215 -8.86 2.30 -10.65
CA THR A 215 -7.46 1.85 -10.61
C THR A 215 -7.29 0.71 -9.62
N LEU A 216 -7.83 0.84 -8.40
CA LEU A 216 -7.70 -0.22 -7.39
C LEU A 216 -8.36 -1.53 -7.81
N VAL A 217 -9.53 -1.47 -8.46
CA VAL A 217 -10.18 -2.67 -9.02
C VAL A 217 -9.30 -3.31 -10.10
N LYS A 218 -8.72 -2.50 -10.99
CA LYS A 218 -7.84 -2.98 -12.05
C LYS A 218 -6.61 -3.68 -11.44
N ASP A 219 -5.94 -3.06 -10.49
CA ASP A 219 -4.73 -3.60 -9.86
C ASP A 219 -4.99 -4.96 -9.18
N HIS A 220 -6.17 -5.13 -8.55
CA HIS A 220 -6.58 -6.43 -7.99
C HIS A 220 -6.92 -7.48 -9.06
N LEU A 221 -7.26 -7.07 -10.28
CA LEU A 221 -7.52 -7.98 -11.39
C LEU A 221 -6.24 -8.38 -12.13
N ASP A 222 -5.17 -7.58 -12.03
CA ASP A 222 -3.90 -7.82 -12.75
C ASP A 222 -3.27 -9.19 -12.40
N ILE A 223 -3.41 -9.67 -11.15
CA ILE A 223 -2.95 -11.02 -10.73
C ILE A 223 -3.64 -12.18 -11.50
N PHE A 224 -4.84 -11.94 -12.04
CA PHE A 224 -5.57 -12.92 -12.83
C PHE A 224 -5.29 -12.82 -14.33
N ILE A 225 -4.55 -11.79 -14.78
CA ILE A 225 -4.31 -11.50 -16.20
C ILE A 225 -3.04 -12.19 -16.72
N ASP A 226 -2.04 -12.45 -15.88
CA ASP A 226 -0.80 -13.14 -16.26
C ASP A 226 -0.26 -14.03 -15.12
N GLN A 227 -0.49 -15.35 -15.21
CA GLN A 227 0.22 -16.33 -14.37
C GLN A 227 1.44 -16.95 -15.09
N ASP A 228 1.55 -16.82 -16.41
CA ASP A 228 2.64 -17.41 -17.20
C ASP A 228 3.74 -16.39 -17.58
N ASN A 229 3.59 -15.11 -17.21
CA ASN A 229 4.48 -14.03 -17.66
C ASN A 229 4.93 -13.08 -16.55
N GLN A 230 4.79 -13.45 -15.27
CA GLN A 230 5.47 -12.77 -14.18
C GLN A 230 6.77 -13.49 -13.83
N PRO A 231 7.95 -12.81 -13.84
CA PRO A 231 9.09 -13.32 -13.09
C PRO A 231 8.65 -13.41 -11.64
N ALA A 232 8.98 -14.52 -10.98
CA ALA A 232 8.65 -14.77 -9.59
C ALA A 232 8.99 -13.55 -8.71
N VAL A 233 7.98 -12.74 -8.40
CA VAL A 233 8.04 -11.83 -7.26
C VAL A 233 7.76 -12.74 -6.07
N GLY A 234 8.83 -13.33 -5.57
CA GLY A 234 8.80 -14.11 -4.35
C GLY A 234 8.31 -13.23 -3.21
N ASP A 235 7.26 -13.71 -2.55
CA ASP A 235 6.76 -13.22 -1.28
C ASP A 235 7.89 -13.18 -0.25
N ASP A 236 8.34 -11.97 0.10
CA ASP A 236 9.42 -11.73 1.07
C ASP A 236 8.89 -11.54 2.51
N GLU A 237 7.78 -12.18 2.89
CA GLU A 237 7.19 -12.02 4.24
C GLU A 237 6.89 -13.32 5.01
N ALA A 238 7.47 -14.46 4.63
CA ALA A 238 7.30 -15.68 5.44
C ALA A 238 8.48 -16.67 5.39
N ALA A 239 9.70 -16.23 5.75
CA ALA A 239 10.82 -17.17 5.97
C ALA A 239 11.88 -16.70 6.98
N GLU A 240 11.53 -15.93 8.01
CA GLU A 240 12.36 -15.79 9.22
C GLU A 240 12.05 -16.93 10.19
N ALA A 241 12.54 -18.16 9.89
CA ALA A 241 12.87 -19.23 10.86
C ALA A 241 13.02 -20.60 10.19
N ALA A 242 14.11 -20.82 9.46
CA ALA A 242 14.80 -22.12 9.39
C ALA A 242 16.07 -21.95 8.55
N GLY A 243 17.23 -22.00 9.20
CA GLY A 243 18.51 -21.97 8.54
C GLY A 243 18.70 -23.15 7.58
N ASN A 244 18.82 -22.84 6.30
CA ASN A 244 19.81 -23.39 5.36
C ASN A 244 19.61 -22.71 4.00
N PRO A 245 20.55 -21.89 3.49
CA PRO A 245 20.44 -21.39 2.13
C PRO A 245 20.84 -22.52 1.17
N ALA A 246 19.85 -23.11 0.49
CA ALA A 246 20.10 -23.81 -0.77
C ALA A 246 20.33 -22.75 -1.87
N PRO A 247 21.32 -22.93 -2.76
CA PRO A 247 21.80 -21.86 -3.61
C PRO A 247 20.79 -21.52 -4.70
N ALA A 248 20.36 -20.26 -4.72
CA ALA A 248 19.85 -19.64 -5.94
C ALA A 248 20.87 -19.85 -7.06
N GLU A 249 20.41 -20.20 -8.25
CA GLU A 249 21.23 -20.38 -9.45
C GLU A 249 22.02 -19.11 -9.72
N ASN A 250 23.25 -19.09 -9.21
CA ASN A 250 24.10 -17.91 -9.25
C ASN A 250 24.47 -17.66 -10.72
N GLU A 251 24.08 -16.53 -11.29
CA GLU A 251 24.26 -16.15 -12.71
C GLU A 251 25.72 -16.31 -13.19
N HIS A 252 26.66 -16.27 -12.24
CA HIS A 252 28.09 -16.46 -12.44
C HIS A 252 28.52 -17.90 -12.76
N LEU A 253 27.69 -18.93 -12.52
CA LEU A 253 28.02 -20.34 -12.78
C LEU A 253 28.22 -20.64 -14.27
N GLY A 254 27.52 -19.91 -15.15
CA GLY A 254 27.60 -20.07 -16.60
C GLY A 254 28.80 -19.38 -17.25
N LYS A 255 29.57 -18.57 -16.51
CA LYS A 255 30.70 -17.81 -17.06
C LYS A 255 31.89 -18.71 -17.37
N SER A 256 32.64 -18.33 -18.40
CA SER A 256 33.90 -18.99 -18.75
C SER A 256 35.00 -18.61 -17.76
N VAL A 257 35.91 -19.53 -17.48
CA VAL A 257 37.10 -19.27 -16.64
C VAL A 257 38.00 -18.18 -17.26
N GLU A 258 37.87 -17.92 -18.57
CA GLU A 258 38.55 -16.83 -19.28
C GLU A 258 38.10 -15.43 -18.87
N GLU A 259 36.85 -15.30 -18.41
CA GLU A 259 36.29 -14.03 -17.96
C GLU A 259 36.69 -13.70 -16.52
N LEU A 260 37.28 -14.66 -15.80
CA LEU A 260 37.88 -14.41 -14.51
C LEU A 260 39.24 -13.76 -14.73
N GLU A 261 39.49 -12.63 -14.07
CA GLU A 261 40.78 -11.90 -14.10
C GLU A 261 41.89 -12.64 -13.33
N LEU A 262 42.12 -13.92 -13.67
CA LEU A 262 43.11 -14.79 -13.06
C LEU A 262 44.52 -14.52 -13.61
N SER A 263 45.53 -14.74 -12.78
CA SER A 263 46.91 -14.77 -13.25
C SER A 263 47.12 -15.82 -14.34
N ALA A 264 48.03 -15.54 -15.28
CA ALA A 264 48.36 -16.44 -16.39
C ALA A 264 48.79 -17.85 -15.93
N ARG A 265 49.27 -18.00 -14.68
CA ARG A 265 49.58 -19.31 -14.09
C ARG A 265 48.31 -20.06 -13.70
N SER A 266 47.41 -19.42 -12.97
CA SER A 266 46.15 -20.00 -12.48
C SER A 266 45.25 -20.41 -13.65
N TYR A 267 45.14 -19.56 -14.68
CA TYR A 267 44.41 -19.87 -15.92
C TYR A 267 44.97 -21.09 -16.66
N ASN A 268 46.30 -21.17 -16.85
CA ASN A 268 46.92 -22.31 -17.55
C ASN A 268 46.80 -23.62 -16.77
N CYS A 269 46.78 -23.56 -15.42
CA CYS A 269 46.58 -24.75 -14.60
C CYS A 269 45.14 -25.28 -14.71
N LEU A 270 44.15 -24.40 -14.67
CA LEU A 270 42.73 -24.76 -14.85
C LEU A 270 42.46 -25.33 -16.25
N ARG A 271 43.06 -24.73 -17.29
CA ARG A 271 42.97 -25.24 -18.66
C ARG A 271 43.58 -26.64 -18.82
N ASN A 272 44.72 -26.90 -18.19
CA ASN A 272 45.35 -28.23 -18.19
C ASN A 272 44.54 -29.28 -17.41
N ALA A 273 43.72 -28.84 -16.45
CA ALA A 273 42.78 -29.68 -15.71
C ALA A 273 41.43 -29.86 -16.42
N ASN A 274 41.28 -29.37 -17.66
CA ASN A 274 40.03 -29.36 -18.44
C ASN A 274 38.85 -28.65 -17.74
N ILE A 275 39.12 -27.65 -16.90
CA ILE A 275 38.09 -26.85 -16.24
C ILE A 275 37.89 -25.57 -17.07
N GLN A 276 36.74 -25.46 -17.73
CA GLN A 276 36.46 -24.36 -18.67
C GLN A 276 35.39 -23.38 -18.17
N THR A 277 34.51 -23.83 -17.26
CA THR A 277 33.42 -23.02 -16.72
C THR A 277 33.53 -22.87 -15.21
N VAL A 278 33.00 -21.77 -14.68
CA VAL A 278 32.95 -21.53 -13.22
C VAL A 278 32.18 -22.65 -12.53
N ARG A 279 31.10 -23.17 -13.13
CA ARG A 279 30.37 -24.34 -12.63
C ARG A 279 31.28 -25.55 -12.35
N GLN A 280 32.17 -25.88 -13.27
CA GLN A 280 33.08 -27.02 -13.11
C GLN A 280 34.14 -26.76 -12.03
N LEU A 281 34.51 -25.50 -11.82
CA LEU A 281 35.50 -25.10 -10.81
C LEU A 281 34.94 -25.23 -9.39
N VAL A 282 33.71 -24.76 -9.18
CA VAL A 282 33.04 -24.71 -7.86
C VAL A 282 32.72 -26.13 -7.33
N VAL A 283 32.49 -27.11 -8.20
CA VAL A 283 32.28 -28.52 -7.81
C VAL A 283 33.58 -29.16 -7.28
N LYS A 284 34.75 -28.64 -7.64
CA LYS A 284 36.03 -29.21 -7.25
C LYS A 284 36.42 -28.80 -5.84
N THR A 285 36.92 -29.77 -5.07
CA THR A 285 37.46 -29.52 -3.74
C THR A 285 38.88 -28.96 -3.83
N GLU A 286 39.30 -28.21 -2.80
CA GLU A 286 40.67 -27.67 -2.70
C GLU A 286 41.75 -28.75 -2.83
N ALA A 287 41.49 -29.93 -2.25
CA ALA A 287 42.39 -31.07 -2.30
C ALA A 287 42.56 -31.62 -3.72
N GLU A 288 41.49 -31.64 -4.53
CA GLU A 288 41.54 -32.06 -5.93
C GLU A 288 42.30 -31.07 -6.80
N LEU A 289 42.13 -29.76 -6.56
CA LEU A 289 42.85 -28.72 -7.30
C LEU A 289 44.36 -28.76 -7.00
N LEU A 290 44.75 -28.96 -5.74
CA LEU A 290 46.16 -29.10 -5.35
C LEU A 290 46.83 -30.37 -5.90
N ALA A 291 46.05 -31.42 -6.19
CA ALA A 291 46.57 -32.64 -6.80
C ALA A 291 46.87 -32.47 -8.31
N THR A 292 46.38 -31.39 -8.95
CA THR A 292 46.63 -31.15 -10.37
C THR A 292 48.08 -30.69 -10.64
N LYS A 293 48.63 -31.15 -11.76
CA LYS A 293 50.04 -30.95 -12.10
C LYS A 293 50.36 -29.46 -12.28
N ASN A 294 51.33 -28.96 -11.50
CA ASN A 294 51.77 -27.55 -11.47
C ASN A 294 50.83 -26.55 -10.78
N PHE A 295 49.84 -27.03 -10.01
CA PHE A 295 48.98 -26.18 -9.19
C PHE A 295 49.64 -25.87 -7.84
N GLY A 296 49.64 -24.61 -7.41
CA GLY A 296 50.31 -24.17 -6.19
C GLY A 296 49.39 -23.42 -5.23
N GLN A 297 49.78 -23.33 -3.96
CA GLN A 297 48.99 -22.67 -2.91
C GLN A 297 48.62 -21.21 -3.24
N LYS A 298 49.50 -20.49 -3.93
CA LYS A 298 49.26 -19.10 -4.36
C LYS A 298 48.19 -18.98 -5.46
N SER A 299 48.04 -19.99 -6.30
CA SER A 299 46.97 -20.04 -7.32
C SER A 299 45.64 -20.46 -6.69
N LEU A 300 45.67 -21.32 -5.66
CA LEU A 300 44.48 -21.68 -4.91
C LEU A 300 43.89 -20.47 -4.18
N SER A 301 44.72 -19.69 -3.47
CA SER A 301 44.25 -18.51 -2.74
C SER A 301 43.63 -17.47 -3.67
N GLU A 302 44.25 -17.23 -4.83
CA GLU A 302 43.74 -16.32 -5.87
C GLU A 302 42.34 -16.73 -6.37
N ILE A 303 42.12 -18.04 -6.55
CA ILE A 303 40.82 -18.57 -6.99
C ILE A 303 39.78 -18.43 -5.88
N VAL A 304 40.13 -18.75 -4.63
CA VAL A 304 39.21 -18.62 -3.49
C VAL A 304 38.78 -17.17 -3.29
N ASP A 305 39.70 -16.21 -3.37
CA ASP A 305 39.39 -14.78 -3.21
C ASP A 305 38.44 -14.26 -4.31
N ILE A 306 38.65 -14.70 -5.57
CA ILE A 306 37.80 -14.32 -6.70
C ILE A 306 36.42 -14.97 -6.60
N LEU A 307 36.35 -16.25 -6.22
CA LEU A 307 35.08 -16.95 -6.01
C LEU A 307 34.30 -16.33 -4.85
N ALA A 308 34.96 -15.95 -3.76
CA ALA A 308 34.35 -15.26 -2.63
C ALA A 308 33.77 -13.89 -3.03
N THR A 309 34.43 -13.16 -3.93
CA THR A 309 33.92 -11.91 -4.50
C THR A 309 32.62 -12.11 -5.30
N MET A 310 32.42 -13.32 -5.85
CA MET A 310 31.21 -13.72 -6.58
C MET A 310 30.20 -14.49 -5.72
N GLY A 311 30.44 -14.60 -4.40
CA GLY A 311 29.58 -15.34 -3.47
C GLY A 311 29.58 -16.86 -3.72
N LEU A 312 30.66 -17.41 -4.26
CA LEU A 312 30.84 -18.83 -4.56
C LEU A 312 31.94 -19.43 -3.68
N GLU A 313 31.82 -20.72 -3.36
CA GLU A 313 32.80 -21.46 -2.55
C GLU A 313 33.19 -22.76 -3.26
N LEU A 314 34.38 -23.28 -2.97
CA LEU A 314 34.83 -24.56 -3.53
C LEU A 314 34.15 -25.74 -2.82
N GLY A 315 33.80 -26.78 -3.58
CA GLY A 315 33.14 -27.98 -3.07
C GLY A 315 31.62 -27.88 -2.97
N MET A 316 30.96 -26.96 -3.68
CA MET A 316 29.49 -26.91 -3.72
C MET A 316 28.95 -28.13 -4.48
N THR A 317 27.95 -28.79 -3.89
CA THR A 317 27.18 -29.83 -4.57
C THR A 317 26.12 -29.17 -5.44
N LEU A 318 26.40 -29.06 -6.74
CA LEU A 318 25.42 -28.58 -7.73
C LEU A 318 24.73 -29.80 -8.35
N ASP A 319 23.41 -29.91 -8.19
CA ASP A 319 22.63 -30.93 -8.87
C ASP A 319 22.76 -30.79 -10.40
N GLU A 320 23.02 -31.89 -11.10
CA GLU A 320 23.05 -31.93 -12.56
C GLU A 320 21.64 -31.70 -13.13
N PRO A 321 21.42 -30.78 -14.07
CA PRO A 321 20.24 -30.84 -14.91
C PRO A 321 20.36 -32.05 -15.81
N ALA A 322 19.31 -32.88 -15.81
CA ALA A 322 19.16 -34.04 -16.67
C ALA A 322 19.55 -33.70 -18.12
N ALA A 323 20.46 -34.50 -18.67
CA ALA A 323 20.94 -34.41 -20.03
C ALA A 323 19.78 -34.32 -21.04
N ALA A 324 19.88 -33.33 -21.93
CA ALA A 324 19.11 -33.27 -23.17
C ALA A 324 19.36 -34.54 -23.98
N ALA A 325 18.34 -35.39 -24.07
CA ALA A 325 18.27 -36.45 -25.05
C ALA A 325 18.05 -35.85 -26.44
N SER A 326 19.07 -35.87 -27.30
CA SER A 326 18.88 -35.94 -28.75
C SER A 326 20.17 -36.31 -29.51
N ALA A 327 20.06 -37.41 -30.25
CA ALA A 327 20.88 -37.91 -31.37
C ALA A 327 22.22 -38.60 -31.06
#